data_AF-A0A6G8NTJ6-F1
#
_entry.id   AF-A0A6G8NTJ6-F1
#
_cell.length_a   1.000
_cell.length_b   1.000
_cell.length_c   1.000
_cell.angle_alpha   90.00
_cell.angle_beta   90.00
_cell.angle_gamma   90.00
#
_symmetry.space_group_name_H-M   'P 1'
#
loop_
_entity.id
_entity.type
_entity.pdbx_description
1 polymer ?
#
loop_
_entity_poly.entity_id
_entity_poly.type
_entity_poly.pdbx_seq_one_letter_code
_entity_poly.pdbx_strand_id
1 'polypeptide(L)'
;MLKVPDPLSFAAMRYLAGRFGRRVGGSTGTNFVGVLYLAERMKQAGEQGAIVSLICDSGERYSNTYYDNAWYQAQGIPVDQPDALIARAVAGEAVLTRQSVAGLEAAGAGI
;
A
#
# COMPACT_ATOMS: atom_id res chain seq x y z
N MET A 1 9.88 -11.48 -1.72
CA MET A 1 8.72 -10.98 -2.50
C MET A 1 7.55 -10.79 -1.54
N LEU A 2 6.73 -9.74 -1.70
CA LEU A 2 5.58 -9.47 -0.82
C LEU A 2 4.30 -9.51 -1.65
N LYS A 3 3.38 -10.42 -1.30
CA LYS A 3 2.02 -10.43 -1.82
C LYS A 3 1.22 -9.38 -1.07
N VAL A 4 0.56 -8.48 -1.80
CA VAL A 4 -0.20 -7.36 -1.23
C VAL A 4 -1.66 -7.48 -1.70
N PRO A 5 -2.65 -7.42 -0.79
CA PRO A 5 -4.05 -7.40 -1.17
C PRO A 5 -4.43 -6.13 -1.96
N ASP A 6 -5.34 -6.27 -2.92
CA ASP A 6 -5.85 -5.15 -3.72
C ASP A 6 -6.38 -3.97 -2.89
N PRO A 7 -7.21 -4.17 -1.83
CA PRO A 7 -7.69 -3.04 -1.03
C PRO A 7 -6.56 -2.22 -0.43
N LEU A 8 -5.47 -2.87 -0.01
CA LEU A 8 -4.31 -2.22 0.57
C LEU A 8 -3.46 -1.51 -0.49
N SER A 9 -3.29 -2.11 -1.66
CA SER A 9 -2.65 -1.45 -2.81
C SER A 9 -3.39 -0.17 -3.20
N PHE A 10 -4.73 -0.21 -3.26
CA PHE A 10 -5.53 0.95 -3.63
C PHE A 10 -5.57 2.03 -2.55
N ALA A 11 -5.58 1.65 -1.28
CA ALA A 11 -5.44 2.60 -0.17
C ALA A 11 -4.10 3.36 -0.24
N ALA A 12 -3.01 2.62 -0.45
CA ALA A 12 -1.68 3.20 -0.63
C ALA A 12 -1.62 4.13 -1.86
N MET A 13 -2.26 3.74 -2.96
CA MET A 13 -2.39 4.56 -4.16
C MET A 13 -3.11 5.88 -3.87
N ARG A 14 -4.28 5.84 -3.20
CA ARG A 14 -5.04 7.04 -2.81
C ARG A 14 -4.23 7.95 -1.88
N TYR A 15 -3.56 7.38 -0.88
CA TYR A 15 -2.70 8.12 0.04
C TYR A 15 -1.61 8.89 -0.71
N LEU A 16 -0.89 8.22 -1.62
CA LEU A 16 0.15 8.85 -2.43
C LEU A 16 -0.42 9.91 -3.38
N ALA A 17 -1.59 9.67 -3.98
CA ALA A 17 -2.22 10.64 -4.85
C ALA A 17 -2.51 11.97 -4.13
N GLY A 18 -3.03 11.89 -2.89
CA GLY A 18 -3.22 13.05 -2.02
C GLY A 18 -1.91 13.72 -1.65
N ARG A 19 -0.86 12.93 -1.34
CA ARG A 19 0.45 13.47 -0.93
C ARG A 19 1.21 14.16 -2.07
N PHE A 20 1.09 13.64 -3.30
CA PHE A 20 1.76 14.17 -4.48
C PHE A 20 0.96 15.24 -5.22
N GLY A 21 -0.34 15.36 -4.95
CA GLY A 21 -1.22 16.24 -5.73
C GLY A 21 -1.44 15.75 -7.17
N ARG A 22 -1.18 14.46 -7.45
CA ARG A 22 -1.41 13.84 -8.76
C ARG A 22 -1.73 12.35 -8.63
N ARG A 23 -2.55 11.82 -9.54
CA ARG A 23 -2.95 10.41 -9.53
C ARG A 23 -1.79 9.49 -9.95
N VAL A 24 -1.68 8.34 -9.27
CA VAL A 24 -0.76 7.24 -9.58
C VAL A 24 -1.53 5.93 -9.76
N GLY A 25 -0.95 4.94 -10.45
CA GLY A 25 -1.57 3.62 -10.62
C GLY A 25 -1.51 2.72 -9.40
N GLY A 26 -2.34 1.67 -9.39
CA GLY A 26 -2.46 0.73 -8.26
C GLY A 26 -1.15 0.00 -7.91
N SER A 27 -0.32 -0.30 -8.91
CA SER A 27 1.00 -0.92 -8.73
C SER A 27 1.99 -0.01 -7.96
N THR A 28 1.86 1.31 -8.09
CA THR A 28 2.61 2.25 -7.26
C THR A 28 2.19 2.12 -5.79
N GLY A 29 0.90 1.92 -5.54
CA GLY A 29 0.38 1.61 -4.21
C GLY A 29 0.93 0.29 -3.65
N THR A 30 0.94 -0.77 -4.44
CA THR A 30 1.57 -2.07 -4.07
C THR A 30 3.03 -1.90 -3.68
N ASN A 31 3.81 -1.19 -4.50
CA ASN A 31 5.21 -0.89 -4.21
C ASN A 31 5.36 -0.11 -2.91
N PHE A 32 4.47 0.85 -2.65
CA PHE A 32 4.51 1.66 -1.44
C PHE A 32 4.18 0.85 -0.18
N VAL A 33 3.26 -0.12 -0.24
CA VAL A 33 3.05 -1.09 0.84
C VAL A 33 4.35 -1.85 1.13
N GLY A 34 5.08 -2.26 0.08
CA GLY A 34 6.40 -2.89 0.23
C GLY A 34 7.42 -1.99 0.93
N VAL A 35 7.43 -0.69 0.61
CA VAL A 35 8.28 0.31 1.28
C VAL A 35 7.94 0.40 2.77
N LEU A 36 6.66 0.55 3.11
CA LEU A 36 6.21 0.65 4.50
C LEU A 36 6.53 -0.63 5.28
N TYR A 37 6.31 -1.80 4.67
CA TYR A 37 6.64 -3.10 5.27
C TYR A 37 8.14 -3.23 5.55
N LEU A 38 9.00 -2.84 4.61
CA LEU A 38 10.45 -2.86 4.82
C LEU A 38 10.89 -1.83 5.88
N ALA A 39 10.33 -0.63 5.85
CA ALA A 39 10.63 0.41 6.84
C ALA A 39 10.26 -0.03 8.27
N GLU A 40 9.10 -0.69 8.44
CA GLU A 40 8.68 -1.26 9.72
C GLU A 40 9.71 -2.27 10.25
N ARG A 41 10.19 -3.18 9.38
CA ARG A 41 11.20 -4.19 9.75
C ARG A 41 12.57 -3.59 10.04
N MET A 42 13.03 -2.63 9.23
CA MET A 42 14.29 -1.92 9.48
C MET A 42 14.23 -1.22 10.83
N LYS A 43 13.12 -0.54 11.14
CA LYS A 43 12.91 0.10 12.45
C LYS A 43 12.94 -0.91 13.60
N GLN A 44 12.30 -2.07 13.45
CA GLN A 44 12.32 -3.15 14.46
C GLN A 44 13.72 -3.74 14.66
N ALA A 45 14.51 -3.84 13.59
CA ALA A 45 15.89 -4.35 13.63
C ALA A 45 16.93 -3.29 14.04
N GLY A 46 16.54 -2.03 14.20
CA GLY A 46 17.47 -0.92 14.45
C GLY A 46 18.33 -0.55 13.24
N GLU A 47 17.93 -0.96 12.04
CA GLU A 47 18.63 -0.69 10.78
C GLU A 47 18.27 0.68 10.22
N GLN A 48 19.25 1.35 9.61
CA GLN A 48 19.09 2.65 8.97
C GLN A 48 19.52 2.57 7.50
N GLY A 49 18.85 3.34 6.65
CA GLY A 49 19.15 3.38 5.22
C GLY A 49 18.04 4.04 4.42
N ALA A 50 18.27 4.18 3.11
CA ALA A 50 17.26 4.66 2.17
C ALA A 50 16.52 3.47 1.54
N ILE A 51 15.19 3.59 1.41
CA ILE A 51 14.38 2.66 0.63
C ILE A 51 14.04 3.35 -0.69
N VAL A 52 14.40 2.70 -1.80
CA VAL A 52 14.09 3.19 -3.15
C VAL A 52 12.92 2.41 -3.71
N SER A 53 12.01 3.11 -4.40
CA SER A 53 10.83 2.53 -5.02
C SER A 53 10.49 3.23 -6.33
N LEU A 54 9.64 2.59 -7.14
CA LEU A 54 9.23 3.08 -8.45
C LEU A 54 7.76 3.53 -8.42
N ILE A 55 7.51 4.73 -8.94
CA ILE A 55 6.18 5.13 -9.40
C ILE A 55 6.02 4.56 -10.81
N CYS A 56 5.07 3.65 -10.98
CA CYS A 56 4.93 2.87 -12.20
C CYS A 56 4.27 3.68 -13.33
N ASP A 57 2.95 3.82 -13.31
CA ASP A 57 2.21 4.57 -14.32
C ASP A 57 1.25 5.61 -13.72
N SER A 58 0.72 6.44 -14.61
CA SER A 58 -0.23 7.49 -14.23
C SER A 58 -1.57 6.91 -13.83
N GLY A 59 -2.16 7.47 -12.76
CA GLY A 59 -3.47 7.06 -12.28
C GLY A 59 -4.63 7.44 -13.19
N GLU A 60 -4.42 8.31 -14.19
CA GLU A 60 -5.49 8.74 -15.11
C GLU A 60 -6.11 7.59 -15.92
N ARG A 61 -5.35 6.51 -16.13
CA ARG A 61 -5.80 5.28 -16.81
C ARG A 61 -6.90 4.54 -16.04
N TYR A 62 -7.06 4.82 -14.75
CA TYR A 62 -7.93 4.09 -13.82
C TYR A 62 -9.07 4.96 -13.30
N SER A 63 -9.42 6.02 -14.03
CA SER A 63 -10.48 6.98 -13.67
C SER A 63 -11.86 6.34 -13.51
N ASN A 64 -12.13 5.24 -14.22
CA ASN A 64 -13.38 4.46 -14.16
C ASN A 64 -13.26 3.19 -13.30
N THR A 65 -12.16 3.00 -12.56
CA THR A 65 -11.95 1.86 -11.67
C THR A 65 -11.49 2.33 -10.29
N TYR A 66 -10.18 2.28 -10.00
CA TYR A 66 -9.65 2.51 -8.65
C TYR A 66 -9.81 3.96 -8.14
N TYR A 67 -10.18 4.90 -9.02
CA TYR A 67 -10.55 6.28 -8.66
C TYR A 67 -12.07 6.55 -8.67
N ASP A 68 -12.89 5.53 -8.89
CA ASP A 68 -14.35 5.63 -8.86
C ASP A 68 -14.93 4.92 -7.64
N ASN A 69 -15.57 5.68 -6.75
CA ASN A 69 -16.21 5.14 -5.54
C ASN A 69 -17.33 4.13 -5.86
N ALA A 70 -18.07 4.32 -6.96
CA ALA A 70 -19.12 3.38 -7.36
C ALA A 70 -18.54 2.02 -7.75
N TRP A 71 -17.33 2.01 -8.33
CA TRP A 71 -16.63 0.78 -8.67
C TRP A 71 -16.25 -0.03 -7.42
N TYR A 72 -15.76 0.61 -6.34
CA TYR A 72 -15.48 -0.10 -5.08
C TYR A 72 -16.72 -0.80 -4.52
N GLN A 73 -17.86 -0.11 -4.52
CA GLN A 73 -19.13 -0.68 -4.06
C GLN A 73 -19.54 -1.87 -4.93
N ALA A 74 -19.44 -1.74 -6.25
CA ALA A 74 -19.77 -2.81 -7.18
C ALA A 74 -18.85 -4.05 -7.04
N GLN A 75 -17.58 -3.86 -6.66
CA GLN A 75 -16.62 -4.95 -6.44
C GLN A 75 -16.63 -5.50 -5.00
N GLY A 76 -17.36 -4.90 -4.07
CA GLY A 76 -17.32 -5.27 -2.65
C GLY A 76 -15.94 -5.04 -2.02
N ILE A 77 -15.17 -4.07 -2.51
CA ILE A 77 -13.82 -3.77 -2.02
C ILE A 77 -13.92 -2.74 -0.88
N PRO A 78 -13.44 -3.06 0.34
CA PRO A 78 -13.48 -2.13 1.46
C PRO A 78 -12.54 -0.93 1.23
N VAL A 79 -12.95 0.26 1.68
CA VAL A 79 -12.17 1.50 1.55
C VAL A 79 -11.64 1.97 2.90
N ASP A 80 -12.51 2.13 3.88
CA ASP A 80 -12.19 2.83 5.13
C ASP A 80 -11.11 2.12 5.97
N GLN A 81 -11.23 0.80 6.13
CA GLN A 81 -10.27 0.02 6.92
C GLN A 81 -8.87 -0.02 6.27
N PRO A 82 -8.72 -0.32 4.96
CA PRO A 82 -7.44 -0.19 4.29
C PRO A 82 -6.83 1.22 4.36
N ASP A 83 -7.62 2.28 4.21
CA ASP A 83 -7.13 3.66 4.29
C ASP A 83 -6.60 3.99 5.69
N ALA A 84 -7.32 3.58 6.73
CA ALA A 84 -6.87 3.75 8.11
C ALA A 84 -5.57 2.98 8.39
N LEU A 85 -5.43 1.75 7.86
CA LEU A 85 -4.20 0.97 7.99
C LEU A 85 -2.99 1.65 7.35
N ILE A 86 -3.16 2.20 6.13
CA ILE A 86 -2.08 2.93 5.46
C ILE A 86 -1.69 4.19 6.23
N ALA A 87 -2.67 4.95 6.73
CA ALA A 87 -2.38 6.14 7.53
C ALA A 87 -1.55 5.82 8.78
N ARG A 88 -1.89 4.73 9.49
CA ARG A 88 -1.15 4.26 10.67
C ARG A 88 0.26 3.76 10.31
N ALA A 89 0.39 3.00 9.23
CA ALA A 89 1.70 2.53 8.75
C ALA A 89 2.62 3.69 8.37
N VAL A 90 2.09 4.72 7.70
CA VAL A 90 2.82 5.96 7.40
C VAL A 90 3.23 6.70 8.66
N ALA A 91 2.39 6.71 9.70
CA ALA A 91 2.72 7.28 11.02
C ALA A 91 3.79 6.46 11.77
N GLY A 92 4.25 5.34 11.20
CA GLY A 92 5.32 4.51 11.75
C GLY A 92 4.86 3.51 12.81
N GLU A 93 3.56 3.23 12.87
CA GLU A 93 3.00 2.13 13.67
C GLU A 93 3.28 0.77 13.01
N ALA A 94 3.56 -0.24 13.83
CA ALA A 94 3.79 -1.61 13.37
C ALA A 94 2.46 -2.33 13.10
N VAL A 95 1.90 -2.12 11.89
CA VAL A 95 0.55 -2.58 11.51
C VAL A 95 0.53 -3.43 10.26
N LEU A 96 1.67 -3.67 9.60
CA LEU A 96 1.77 -4.48 8.37
C LEU A 96 2.23 -5.91 8.68
N THR A 97 1.49 -6.58 9.55
CA THR A 97 1.73 -7.98 9.93
C THR A 97 0.72 -8.92 9.27
N ARG A 98 1.04 -10.22 9.20
CA ARG A 98 0.09 -11.26 8.73
C ARG A 98 -1.18 -11.34 9.58
N GLN A 99 -1.11 -10.94 10.85
CA GLN A 99 -2.26 -10.96 11.77
C GLN A 99 -3.18 -9.76 11.55
N SER A 100 -2.62 -8.61 11.15
CA SER A 100 -3.35 -7.36 10.97
C SER A 100 -3.85 -7.14 9.54
N VAL A 101 -3.24 -7.79 8.54
CA VAL A 101 -3.65 -7.69 7.13
C VAL A 101 -3.79 -9.08 6.51
N ALA A 102 -5.03 -9.50 6.30
CA ALA A 102 -5.32 -10.74 5.59
C ALA A 102 -4.77 -10.69 4.15
N GLY A 103 -4.02 -11.71 3.74
CA GLY A 103 -3.44 -11.83 2.40
C GLY A 103 -2.12 -11.06 2.17
N LEU A 104 -1.59 -10.37 3.19
CA LEU A 104 -0.24 -9.81 3.15
C LEU A 104 0.80 -10.90 3.45
N GLU A 105 1.54 -11.36 2.44
CA GLU A 105 2.40 -12.53 2.58
C GLU A 105 3.81 -12.27 2.03
N ALA A 106 4.82 -12.27 2.90
CA ALA A 106 6.20 -12.36 2.45
C ALA A 106 6.49 -13.81 1.98
N ALA A 107 6.96 -13.95 0.74
CA ALA A 107 7.47 -15.19 0.19
C ALA A 107 8.85 -15.50 0.81
N GLY A 108 8.94 -16.64 1.50
CA GLY A 108 10.18 -17.24 2.00
C GLY A 108 10.79 -16.55 3.23
N ALA A 109 11.13 -17.32 4.26
CA ALA A 109 12.02 -16.91 5.36
C ALA A 109 13.50 -16.98 4.92
N GLY A 110 13.81 -16.47 3.74
CA GLY A 110 15.09 -16.69 3.08
C GLY A 110 15.48 -15.53 2.17
N ILE A 111 15.90 -14.44 2.80
CA ILE A 111 17.10 -13.69 2.45
C ILE A 111 17.68 -13.18 3.77
#